data_AF-A0A531M692-F1
#
_entry.id   AF-A0A531M692-F1
#
_cell.length_a   1.000
_cell.length_b   1.000
_cell.length_c   1.000
_cell.angle_alpha   90.00
_cell.angle_beta   90.00
_cell.angle_gamma   90.00
#
_symmetry.space_group_name_H-M   'P 1'
#
loop_
_entity.id
_entity.type
_entity.pdbx_description
1 polymer ?
#
loop_
_entity_poly.entity_id
_entity_poly.type
_entity_poly.pdbx_seq_one_letter_code
_entity_poly.pdbx_strand_id
1 'polypeptide(L)'
;TKRFVPGTYAQDCVSVGACNGTDGLSATVDEAYAAGAKAARDTGAKTAKGTKPKVDASESWSRGMLGAAPGAGPDTTVKAFVDFQNDVTAKDIRQAVHEGMRSIEHVKRFTTNGMATDQGKTSNMHGLAIAAETLGKPIPEVGLTTFRAPYTPVTFGAIVSHARGPLFDPTRKTAIHPWAEAQGAVFE
;
A
#
# COMPACT_ATOMS: atom_id res chain seq x y z
N THR A 1 -20.30 3.01 -5.22
CA THR A 1 -19.49 2.13 -4.36
C THR A 1 -18.77 2.99 -3.35
N LYS A 2 -18.86 2.73 -2.03
CA LYS A 2 -18.14 3.54 -1.01
C LYS A 2 -16.69 3.06 -0.92
N ARG A 3 -15.71 3.93 -1.18
CA ARG A 3 -14.27 3.63 -1.08
C ARG A 3 -13.50 4.87 -0.65
N PHE A 4 -12.29 4.68 -0.14
CA PHE A 4 -11.33 5.78 0.02
C PHE A 4 -10.63 6.03 -1.32
N VAL A 5 -10.54 7.30 -1.70
CA VAL A 5 -9.81 7.76 -2.89
C VAL A 5 -8.75 8.77 -2.48
N PRO A 6 -7.67 8.93 -3.27
CA PRO A 6 -6.69 9.98 -3.06
C PRO A 6 -7.35 11.37 -2.98
N GLY A 7 -6.92 12.17 -2.01
CA GLY A 7 -7.27 13.59 -1.91
C GLY A 7 -6.13 14.45 -2.45
N THR A 8 -5.53 15.26 -1.60
CA THR A 8 -4.34 16.04 -1.94
C THR A 8 -3.11 15.14 -2.11
N TYR A 9 -2.41 15.29 -3.23
CA TYR A 9 -1.16 14.58 -3.49
C TYR A 9 0.01 15.19 -2.70
N ALA A 10 0.84 14.34 -2.10
CA ALA A 10 2.04 14.75 -1.38
C ALA A 10 3.26 14.99 -2.30
N GLN A 11 3.17 14.56 -3.55
CA GLN A 11 4.23 14.65 -4.57
C GLN A 11 3.61 15.17 -5.86
N ASP A 12 4.46 15.57 -6.83
CA ASP A 12 4.03 15.93 -8.18
C ASP A 12 3.61 14.67 -8.95
N CYS A 13 2.42 14.16 -8.60
CA CYS A 13 1.85 12.95 -9.16
C CYS A 13 0.35 13.11 -9.41
N VAL A 14 -0.22 12.15 -10.13
CA VAL A 14 -1.65 12.06 -10.41
C VAL A 14 -2.05 10.59 -10.34
N SER A 15 -3.17 10.31 -9.67
CA SER A 15 -3.80 8.99 -9.69
C SER A 15 -4.80 8.93 -10.85
N VAL A 16 -4.85 7.80 -11.54
CA VAL A 16 -5.68 7.59 -12.74
C VAL A 16 -6.33 6.22 -12.68
N GLY A 17 -7.59 6.11 -13.12
CA GLY A 17 -8.30 4.84 -13.19
C GLY A 17 -8.85 4.41 -11.83
N ALA A 18 -8.86 3.11 -11.56
CA ALA A 18 -9.50 2.56 -10.36
C ALA A 18 -8.91 3.09 -9.04
N CYS A 19 -7.62 3.45 -9.02
CA CYS A 19 -7.01 4.07 -7.83
C CYS A 19 -7.50 5.50 -7.58
N ASN A 20 -7.96 6.21 -8.62
CA ASN A 20 -8.66 7.49 -8.51
C ASN A 20 -10.19 7.33 -8.34
N GLY A 21 -10.69 6.09 -8.33
CA GLY A 21 -12.10 5.77 -8.22
C GLY A 21 -12.86 5.69 -9.55
N THR A 22 -12.16 5.75 -10.69
CA THR A 22 -12.74 5.55 -12.03
C THR A 22 -12.81 4.06 -12.35
N ASP A 23 -14.01 3.49 -12.42
CA ASP A 23 -14.19 2.04 -12.65
C ASP A 23 -14.29 1.65 -14.12
N GLY A 24 -14.82 2.54 -14.97
CA GLY A 24 -15.08 2.24 -16.37
C GLY A 24 -13.79 2.22 -17.19
N LEU A 25 -13.62 1.20 -18.04
CA LEU A 25 -12.43 1.10 -18.90
C LEU A 25 -12.32 2.30 -19.85
N SER A 26 -13.41 2.69 -20.52
CA SER A 26 -13.39 3.86 -21.41
C SER A 26 -13.05 5.13 -20.64
N ALA A 27 -13.67 5.35 -19.47
CA ALA A 27 -13.38 6.53 -18.65
C ALA A 27 -11.92 6.54 -18.14
N THR A 28 -11.39 5.37 -17.77
CA THR A 28 -9.99 5.21 -17.34
C THR A 28 -9.02 5.57 -18.46
N VAL A 29 -9.27 5.12 -19.69
CA VAL A 29 -8.42 5.45 -20.84
C VAL A 29 -8.48 6.95 -21.13
N ASP A 30 -9.67 7.54 -21.08
CA ASP A 30 -9.86 8.98 -21.29
C ASP A 30 -9.09 9.81 -20.26
N GLU A 31 -9.24 9.45 -18.98
CA GLU A 31 -8.55 10.05 -17.84
C GLU A 31 -7.03 9.91 -17.98
N ALA A 32 -6.53 8.72 -18.34
CA ALA A 32 -5.10 8.45 -18.49
C ALA A 32 -4.46 9.30 -19.59
N TYR A 33 -5.11 9.42 -20.74
CA TYR A 33 -4.60 10.24 -21.85
C TYR A 33 -4.59 11.73 -21.49
N ALA A 34 -5.63 12.21 -20.82
CA ALA A 34 -5.68 13.60 -20.36
C ALA A 34 -4.58 13.90 -19.33
N ALA A 35 -4.42 13.03 -18.32
CA ALA A 35 -3.43 13.15 -17.27
C ALA A 35 -2.00 13.08 -17.83
N GLY A 36 -1.71 12.12 -18.72
CA GLY A 36 -0.40 11.97 -19.35
C GLY A 36 -0.04 13.15 -20.27
N ALA A 37 -0.99 13.64 -21.07
CA ALA A 37 -0.77 14.82 -21.91
C ALA A 37 -0.50 16.08 -21.08
N LYS A 38 -1.20 16.24 -19.95
CA LYS A 38 -0.93 17.33 -19.00
C LYS A 38 0.47 17.19 -18.38
N ALA A 39 0.80 16.01 -17.85
CA ALA A 39 2.11 15.77 -17.23
C ALA A 39 3.27 16.05 -18.22
N ALA A 40 3.15 15.61 -19.47
CA ALA A 40 4.14 15.90 -20.50
C ALA A 40 4.30 17.42 -20.76
N ARG A 41 3.20 18.16 -20.85
CA ARG A 41 3.23 19.63 -21.02
C ARG A 41 3.85 20.32 -19.82
N ASP A 42 3.53 19.87 -18.61
CA ASP A 42 4.06 20.44 -17.36
C ASP A 42 5.59 20.24 -17.28
N THR A 43 6.13 19.19 -17.91
CA THR A 43 7.59 18.99 -18.08
C THR A 43 8.23 19.73 -19.27
N GLY A 44 7.46 20.54 -20.01
CA GLY A 44 7.96 21.30 -21.17
C GLY A 44 8.06 20.51 -22.48
N ALA A 45 7.53 19.28 -22.53
CA ALA A 45 7.50 18.52 -23.77
C ALA A 45 6.51 19.13 -24.77
N LYS A 46 6.91 19.22 -26.04
CA LYS A 46 6.01 19.64 -27.13
C LYS A 46 4.98 18.54 -27.36
N THR A 47 3.70 18.91 -27.35
CA THR A 47 2.58 17.96 -27.53
C THR A 47 2.73 17.22 -28.87
N ALA A 48 2.96 15.90 -28.83
CA ALA A 48 2.85 15.05 -30.01
C ALA A 48 1.39 14.62 -30.23
N LYS A 49 0.97 14.43 -31.49
CA LYS A 49 -0.33 13.79 -31.79
C LYS A 49 -0.27 12.32 -31.37
N GLY A 50 -0.77 12.02 -30.18
CA GLY A 50 -0.98 10.65 -29.73
C GLY A 50 -2.24 10.05 -30.33
N THR A 51 -2.17 8.80 -30.78
CA THR A 51 -3.37 8.02 -31.12
C THR A 51 -3.97 7.47 -29.84
N LYS A 52 -5.23 7.81 -29.59
CA LYS A 52 -6.02 7.24 -28.49
C LYS A 52 -6.68 5.94 -28.98
N PRO A 53 -6.53 4.81 -28.27
CA PRO A 53 -7.19 3.58 -28.64
C PRO A 53 -8.71 3.76 -28.54
N LYS A 54 -9.44 3.19 -29.50
CA LYS A 54 -10.89 3.04 -29.37
C LYS A 54 -11.15 1.97 -28.32
N VAL A 55 -11.98 2.29 -27.33
CA VAL A 55 -12.36 1.36 -26.26
C VAL A 55 -13.81 0.98 -26.45
N ASP A 56 -14.05 -0.30 -26.71
CA ASP A 56 -15.37 -0.91 -26.63
C ASP A 56 -15.43 -1.69 -25.32
N ALA A 57 -16.25 -1.24 -24.36
CA ALA A 57 -16.39 -1.86 -23.04
C ALA A 57 -17.87 -2.22 -22.79
N SER A 58 -18.13 -3.49 -22.49
CA SER A 58 -19.50 -4.02 -22.29
C SER A 58 -19.84 -4.31 -20.83
N GLU A 59 -18.86 -4.31 -19.93
CA GLU A 59 -19.05 -4.72 -18.54
C GLU A 59 -18.81 -3.57 -17.58
N SER A 60 -19.71 -3.45 -16.58
CA SER A 60 -19.61 -2.51 -15.49
C SER A 60 -19.70 -3.29 -14.17
N TRP A 61 -18.65 -3.23 -13.36
CA TRP A 61 -18.62 -3.89 -12.07
C TRP A 61 -19.04 -2.91 -10.97
N SER A 62 -20.21 -3.11 -10.37
CA SER A 62 -20.78 -2.18 -9.37
C SER A 62 -20.83 -2.76 -7.95
N ARG A 63 -20.25 -3.94 -7.70
CA ARG A 63 -20.43 -4.66 -6.43
C ARG A 63 -19.13 -4.81 -5.65
N GLY A 64 -19.11 -4.28 -4.44
CA GLY A 64 -18.09 -4.53 -3.43
C GLY A 64 -18.75 -4.71 -2.07
N MET A 65 -18.22 -5.63 -1.28
CA MET A 65 -18.62 -5.83 0.12
C MET A 65 -17.51 -5.30 1.01
N LEU A 66 -17.88 -4.61 2.08
CA LEU A 66 -16.97 -4.26 3.18
C LEU A 66 -17.55 -4.82 4.47
N GLY A 67 -16.66 -5.30 5.33
CA GLY A 67 -17.01 -5.88 6.62
C GLY A 67 -17.13 -7.40 6.58
N ALA A 68 -17.92 -7.96 7.51
CA ALA A 68 -18.09 -9.39 7.65
C ALA A 68 -19.01 -9.97 6.56
N ALA A 69 -18.79 -11.24 6.21
CA ALA A 69 -19.64 -11.95 5.26
C ALA A 69 -21.10 -12.09 5.78
N PRO A 70 -22.09 -12.23 4.90
CA PRO A 70 -23.46 -12.54 5.31
C PRO A 70 -23.50 -13.76 6.24
N GLY A 71 -24.22 -13.64 7.37
CA GLY A 71 -24.27 -14.69 8.41
C GLY A 71 -23.14 -14.63 9.44
N ALA A 72 -22.21 -13.68 9.33
CA ALA A 72 -21.15 -13.42 10.31
C ALA A 72 -21.36 -12.09 11.09
N GLY A 73 -22.62 -11.83 11.45
CA GLY A 73 -23.02 -10.64 12.20
C GLY A 73 -22.48 -10.60 13.64
N PRO A 74 -22.69 -9.49 14.37
CA PRO A 74 -22.20 -9.30 15.74
C PRO A 74 -22.59 -10.42 16.72
N ASP A 75 -23.79 -10.96 16.58
CA ASP A 75 -24.35 -11.99 17.47
C ASP A 75 -23.98 -13.43 17.06
N THR A 76 -23.06 -13.59 16.10
CA THR A 76 -22.68 -14.91 15.57
C THR A 76 -21.27 -15.29 15.97
N THR A 77 -21.04 -16.59 16.17
CA THR A 77 -19.74 -17.16 16.59
C THR A 77 -19.01 -17.88 15.45
N VAL A 78 -19.46 -17.69 14.20
CA VAL A 78 -18.86 -18.33 13.03
C VAL A 78 -17.43 -17.83 12.80
N LYS A 79 -16.57 -18.70 12.25
CA LYS A 79 -15.21 -18.34 11.87
C LYS A 79 -15.20 -17.55 10.56
N ALA A 80 -15.50 -16.27 10.64
CA ALA A 80 -15.39 -15.34 9.52
C ALA A 80 -14.01 -14.68 9.52
N PHE A 81 -13.07 -15.27 8.77
CA PHE A 81 -11.70 -14.75 8.63
C PHE A 81 -11.68 -13.41 7.90
N VAL A 82 -10.87 -12.50 8.42
CA VAL A 82 -10.64 -11.14 7.90
C VAL A 82 -9.18 -11.00 7.48
N ASP A 83 -8.24 -11.48 8.29
CA ASP A 83 -6.83 -11.60 7.94
C ASP A 83 -6.44 -13.08 7.94
N PHE A 84 -6.17 -13.61 6.75
CA PHE A 84 -5.86 -15.03 6.58
C PHE A 84 -4.45 -15.41 7.05
N GLN A 85 -3.48 -14.49 7.01
CA GLN A 85 -2.10 -14.82 7.39
C GLN A 85 -1.92 -14.85 8.91
N ASN A 86 -2.66 -14.00 9.62
CA ASN A 86 -2.62 -13.92 11.08
C ASN A 86 -3.82 -14.60 11.75
N ASP A 87 -4.65 -15.34 10.99
CA ASP A 87 -5.86 -16.02 11.48
C ASP A 87 -6.85 -15.09 12.23
N VAL A 88 -6.89 -13.81 11.86
CA VAL A 88 -7.79 -12.85 12.51
C VAL A 88 -9.19 -13.00 11.94
N THR A 89 -10.18 -13.10 12.84
CA THR A 89 -11.60 -13.21 12.49
C THR A 89 -12.39 -11.97 12.87
N ALA A 90 -13.61 -11.84 12.32
CA ALA A 90 -14.51 -10.75 12.62
C ALA A 90 -14.80 -10.64 14.13
N LYS A 91 -14.97 -11.77 14.84
CA LYS A 91 -15.19 -11.77 16.29
C LYS A 91 -13.99 -11.19 17.06
N ASP A 92 -12.76 -11.36 16.59
CA ASP A 92 -11.56 -10.86 17.28
C ASP A 92 -11.50 -9.33 17.20
N ILE A 93 -11.88 -8.77 16.05
CA ILE A 93 -12.02 -7.31 15.87
C ILE A 93 -13.14 -6.76 16.75
N ARG A 94 -14.30 -7.42 16.80
CA ARG A 94 -15.41 -7.01 17.68
C ARG A 94 -14.98 -7.09 19.15
N GLN A 95 -14.28 -8.16 19.53
CA GLN A 95 -13.75 -8.32 20.88
C GLN A 95 -12.80 -7.17 21.24
N ALA A 96 -11.88 -6.79 20.36
CA ALA A 96 -10.99 -5.65 20.62
C ALA A 96 -11.78 -4.36 20.93
N VAL A 97 -12.88 -4.11 20.21
CA VAL A 97 -13.75 -2.96 20.49
C VAL A 97 -14.48 -3.12 21.84
N HIS A 98 -14.97 -4.31 22.18
CA HIS A 98 -15.58 -4.59 23.48
C HIS A 98 -14.60 -4.41 24.65
N GLU A 99 -13.32 -4.76 24.46
CA GLU A 99 -12.22 -4.54 25.43
C GLU A 99 -11.81 -3.06 25.57
N GLY A 100 -12.56 -2.13 24.96
CA GLY A 100 -12.37 -0.69 25.13
C GLY A 100 -11.53 -0.03 24.04
N MET A 101 -11.11 -0.75 23.00
CA MET A 101 -10.40 -0.12 21.89
C MET A 101 -11.35 0.74 21.05
N ARG A 102 -10.91 1.97 20.76
CA ARG A 102 -11.69 2.95 19.97
C ARG A 102 -10.95 3.41 18.73
N SER A 103 -9.62 3.53 18.81
CA SER A 103 -8.76 3.82 17.66
C SER A 103 -8.53 2.57 16.83
N ILE A 104 -8.63 2.68 15.51
CA ILE A 104 -8.29 1.60 14.59
C ILE A 104 -6.85 1.11 14.77
N GLU A 105 -5.95 2.01 15.16
CA GLU A 105 -4.55 1.68 15.45
C GLU A 105 -4.41 0.78 16.68
N HIS A 106 -5.31 0.89 17.67
CA HIS A 106 -5.36 -0.04 18.81
C HIS A 106 -5.93 -1.39 18.40
N VAL A 107 -7.05 -1.40 17.68
CA VAL A 107 -7.66 -2.64 17.16
C VAL A 107 -6.64 -3.42 16.33
N LYS A 108 -5.89 -2.74 15.45
CA LYS A 108 -4.78 -3.32 14.68
C LYS A 108 -3.73 -3.98 15.57
N ARG A 109 -3.23 -3.28 16.60
CA ARG A 109 -2.16 -3.79 17.48
C ARG A 109 -2.61 -4.96 18.35
N PHE A 110 -3.87 -4.97 18.77
CA PHE A 110 -4.42 -6.03 19.61
C PHE A 110 -4.73 -7.29 18.83
N THR A 111 -5.35 -7.14 17.66
CA THR A 111 -5.76 -8.28 16.83
C THR A 111 -4.65 -8.77 15.90
N THR A 112 -3.62 -7.96 15.65
CA THR A 112 -2.61 -8.13 14.60
C THR A 112 -3.16 -8.04 13.16
N ASN A 113 -4.40 -7.57 12.97
CA ASN A 113 -5.00 -7.40 11.66
C ASN A 113 -4.18 -6.46 10.76
N GLY A 114 -3.81 -6.93 9.58
CA GLY A 114 -3.05 -6.18 8.58
C GLY A 114 -1.58 -5.97 8.93
N MET A 115 -1.04 -6.74 9.89
CA MET A 115 0.38 -6.73 10.24
C MET A 115 1.18 -7.84 9.55
N ALA A 116 0.52 -8.66 8.73
CA ALA A 116 1.16 -9.75 8.02
C ALA A 116 1.99 -9.26 6.80
N THR A 117 2.53 -10.20 6.02
CA THR A 117 3.42 -9.90 4.88
C THR A 117 2.72 -9.19 3.73
N ASP A 118 1.39 -9.34 3.62
CA ASP A 118 0.57 -8.63 2.64
C ASP A 118 0.26 -7.17 3.06
N GLN A 119 0.59 -6.78 4.30
CA GLN A 119 0.29 -5.48 4.91
C GLN A 119 -1.22 -5.13 4.89
N GLY A 120 -2.08 -6.14 5.00
CA GLY A 120 -3.53 -5.97 5.10
C GLY A 120 -4.19 -5.42 3.84
N LYS A 121 -3.61 -5.68 2.67
CA LYS A 121 -4.21 -5.33 1.36
C LYS A 121 -5.59 -5.92 1.19
N THR A 122 -5.84 -7.10 1.79
CA THR A 122 -7.14 -7.78 1.76
C THR A 122 -7.94 -7.62 3.05
N SER A 123 -7.29 -7.34 4.19
CA SER A 123 -7.94 -7.37 5.52
C SER A 123 -8.33 -6.00 6.08
N ASN A 124 -7.54 -4.94 5.84
CA ASN A 124 -7.68 -3.66 6.56
C ASN A 124 -9.05 -3.00 6.35
N MET A 125 -9.56 -2.98 5.12
CA MET A 125 -10.85 -2.37 4.81
C MET A 125 -12.03 -3.12 5.43
N HIS A 126 -11.94 -4.46 5.50
CA HIS A 126 -12.93 -5.29 6.19
C HIS A 126 -12.85 -5.12 7.71
N GLY A 127 -11.64 -5.12 8.27
CA GLY A 127 -11.43 -4.90 9.70
C GLY A 127 -11.90 -3.53 10.16
N LEU A 128 -11.63 -2.48 9.37
CA LEU A 128 -12.14 -1.14 9.62
C LEU A 128 -13.67 -1.08 9.59
N ALA A 129 -14.31 -1.73 8.61
CA ALA A 129 -15.76 -1.76 8.52
C ALA A 129 -16.41 -2.50 9.71
N ILE A 130 -15.82 -3.59 10.18
CA ILE A 130 -16.30 -4.34 11.35
C ILE A 130 -16.10 -3.53 12.64
N ALA A 131 -14.94 -2.87 12.79
CA ALA A 131 -14.70 -1.98 13.92
C ALA A 131 -15.68 -0.80 13.93
N ALA A 132 -15.95 -0.20 12.77
CA ALA A 132 -16.91 0.90 12.61
C ALA A 132 -18.34 0.47 12.94
N GLU A 133 -18.78 -0.69 12.46
CA GLU A 133 -20.06 -1.33 12.82
C GLU A 133 -20.18 -1.46 14.35
N THR A 134 -19.16 -2.02 14.99
CA THR A 134 -19.17 -2.30 16.44
C THR A 134 -19.11 -1.04 17.29
N LEU A 135 -18.43 0.00 16.80
CA LEU A 135 -18.37 1.32 17.45
C LEU A 135 -19.64 2.16 17.24
N GLY A 136 -20.53 1.75 16.33
CA GLY A 136 -21.68 2.56 15.92
C GLY A 136 -21.28 3.86 15.19
N LYS A 137 -20.14 3.85 14.49
CA LYS A 137 -19.57 5.04 13.82
C LYS A 137 -19.49 4.85 12.31
N PRO A 138 -19.63 5.92 11.50
CA PRO A 138 -19.29 5.87 10.09
C PRO A 138 -17.82 5.51 9.85
N ILE A 139 -17.53 4.70 8.82
CA ILE A 139 -16.16 4.29 8.43
C ILE A 139 -15.18 5.48 8.34
N PRO A 140 -15.52 6.63 7.70
CA PRO A 140 -14.60 7.76 7.61
C PRO A 140 -14.20 8.36 8.97
N GLU A 141 -15.05 8.24 10.00
CA GLU A 141 -14.79 8.78 11.34
C GLU A 141 -13.81 7.91 12.14
N VAL A 142 -13.81 6.59 11.90
CA VAL A 142 -12.87 5.67 12.55
C VAL A 142 -11.45 5.83 11.99
N GLY A 143 -11.34 6.24 10.72
CA GLY A 143 -10.09 6.57 10.07
C GLY A 143 -9.33 5.35 9.54
N LEU A 144 -8.37 5.62 8.65
CA LEU A 144 -7.42 4.62 8.14
C LEU A 144 -6.21 4.49 9.06
N THR A 145 -5.55 3.34 9.01
CA THR A 145 -4.21 3.21 9.60
C THR A 145 -3.16 3.87 8.71
N THR A 146 -2.02 4.20 9.28
CA THR A 146 -0.92 4.83 8.53
C THR A 146 -0.36 3.91 7.43
N PHE A 147 -0.26 4.39 6.18
CA PHE A 147 0.46 3.73 5.09
C PHE A 147 1.96 4.04 5.17
N ARG A 148 2.82 3.03 4.98
CA ARG A 148 4.29 3.18 5.08
C ARG A 148 4.98 2.47 3.92
N ALA A 149 6.17 2.97 3.56
CA ALA A 149 7.07 2.26 2.68
C ALA A 149 7.71 1.05 3.39
N PRO A 150 8.11 0.00 2.65
CA PRO A 150 7.85 -0.22 1.22
C PRO A 150 6.41 -0.76 0.96
N TYR A 151 5.85 -0.49 -0.24
CA TYR A 151 4.50 -0.95 -0.61
C TYR A 151 4.36 -2.49 -0.59
N THR A 152 5.43 -3.18 -1.00
CA THR A 152 5.64 -4.62 -0.88
C THR A 152 7.05 -4.88 -0.34
N PRO A 153 7.31 -6.00 0.36
CA PRO A 153 8.63 -6.29 0.89
C PRO A 153 9.72 -6.24 -0.19
N VAL A 154 10.85 -5.62 0.15
CA VAL A 154 12.06 -5.56 -0.69
C VAL A 154 13.18 -6.31 0.03
N THR A 155 13.99 -7.06 -0.71
CA THR A 155 15.11 -7.81 -0.10
C THR A 155 16.19 -6.87 0.40
N PHE A 156 16.84 -7.21 1.52
CA PHE A 156 17.97 -6.41 2.02
C PHE A 156 19.12 -6.35 1.02
N GLY A 157 19.33 -7.41 0.24
CA GLY A 157 20.33 -7.43 -0.84
C GLY A 157 20.08 -6.36 -1.91
N ALA A 158 18.82 -6.08 -2.27
CA ALA A 158 18.49 -5.02 -3.21
C ALA A 158 18.76 -3.62 -2.62
N ILE A 159 18.54 -3.44 -1.31
CA ILE A 159 18.82 -2.18 -0.60
C ILE A 159 20.34 -1.94 -0.50
N VAL A 160 21.10 -2.97 -0.11
CA VAL A 160 22.57 -2.90 0.06
C VAL A 160 23.28 -2.79 -1.29
N SER A 161 22.76 -3.45 -2.33
CA SER A 161 23.31 -3.43 -3.69
C SER A 161 24.82 -3.77 -3.69
N HIS A 162 25.66 -2.88 -4.24
CA HIS A 162 27.11 -3.05 -4.34
C HIS A 162 27.88 -2.67 -3.07
N ALA A 163 27.23 -2.13 -2.03
CA ALA A 163 27.87 -1.76 -0.77
C ALA A 163 28.20 -3.00 0.09
N ARG A 164 29.12 -3.83 -0.40
CA ARG A 164 29.50 -5.13 0.19
C ARG A 164 30.95 -5.48 -0.13
N GLY A 165 31.59 -6.25 0.75
CA GLY A 165 32.98 -6.67 0.55
C GLY A 165 33.93 -5.47 0.44
N PRO A 166 34.88 -5.46 -0.52
CA PRO A 166 35.80 -4.34 -0.73
C PRO A 166 35.14 -3.00 -1.10
N LEU A 167 33.86 -3.02 -1.49
CA LEU A 167 33.07 -1.84 -1.82
C LEU A 167 32.14 -1.39 -0.68
N PHE A 168 32.20 -2.05 0.49
CA PHE A 168 31.38 -1.67 1.64
C PHE A 168 31.71 -0.25 2.11
N ASP A 169 33.01 0.07 2.20
CA ASP A 169 33.51 1.40 2.52
C ASP A 169 34.82 1.65 1.77
N PRO A 170 35.09 2.87 1.25
CA PRO A 170 36.30 3.14 0.48
C PRO A 170 37.58 2.95 1.31
N THR A 171 38.42 2.00 0.90
CA THR A 171 39.77 1.88 1.45
C THR A 171 40.69 2.91 0.81
N ARG A 172 41.13 3.91 1.61
CA ARG A 172 42.04 4.95 1.14
C ARG A 172 43.48 4.46 1.14
N LYS A 173 44.20 4.65 0.03
CA LYS A 173 45.61 4.29 -0.12
C LYS A 173 46.47 5.56 -0.20
N THR A 174 47.61 5.58 0.47
CA THR A 174 48.60 6.67 0.34
C THR A 174 49.40 6.51 -0.96
N ALA A 175 50.14 7.54 -1.38
CA ALA A 175 50.97 7.47 -2.59
C ALA A 175 52.08 6.41 -2.52
N ILE A 176 52.52 6.03 -1.31
CA ILE A 176 53.55 5.00 -1.08
C ILE A 176 52.98 3.59 -0.88
N HIS A 177 51.66 3.43 -0.93
CA HIS A 177 51.01 2.14 -0.69
C HIS A 177 51.52 1.00 -1.61
N PRO A 178 51.74 1.22 -2.93
CA PRO A 178 52.30 0.17 -3.79
C PRO A 178 53.71 -0.28 -3.36
N TRP A 179 54.53 0.61 -2.80
CA TRP A 179 55.85 0.26 -2.29
C TRP A 179 55.75 -0.59 -1.03
N ALA A 180 54.85 -0.23 -0.10
CA ALA A 180 54.62 -0.99 1.13
C ALA A 180 54.10 -2.41 0.84
N GLU A 181 53.16 -2.57 -0.10
CA GLU A 181 52.69 -3.89 -0.56
C GLU A 181 53.87 -4.73 -1.10
N ALA A 182 54.76 -4.13 -1.91
CA ALA A 182 55.91 -4.83 -2.50
C ALA A 182 56.97 -5.26 -1.47
N GLN A 183 57.06 -4.60 -0.31
CA GLN A 183 57.96 -4.98 0.79
C GLN A 183 57.34 -5.97 1.77
N GLY A 184 56.11 -6.45 1.51
CA GLY A 184 55.41 -7.38 2.40
C GLY A 184 54.87 -6.74 3.68
N ALA A 185 54.51 -5.46 3.64
CA ALA A 185 53.89 -4.78 4.77
C ALA A 185 52.56 -5.43 5.16
N VAL A 186 52.26 -5.44 6.46
CA VAL A 186 50.94 -5.77 7.00
C VAL A 186 50.16 -4.48 7.20
N PHE A 187 48.89 -4.45 6.80
CA PHE A 187 48.02 -3.27 6.84
C PHE A 187 47.01 -3.37 7.99
N GLU A 188 46.68 -2.21 8.57
CA GLU A 188 45.58 -1.98 9.51
C GLU A 188 44.60 -0.94 8.95
#